data_AF-A0A957I1P2-F1
#
_entry.id   AF-A0A957I1P2-F1
#
_cell.length_a   1.000
_cell.length_b   1.000
_cell.length_c   1.000
_cell.angle_alpha   90.00
_cell.angle_beta   90.00
_cell.angle_gamma   90.00
#
_symmetry.space_group_name_H-M   'P 1'
#
loop_
_entity.id
_entity.type
_entity.pdbx_description
1 polymer ?
#
loop_
_entity_poly.entity_id
_entity_poly.type
_entity_poly.pdbx_seq_one_letter_code
_entity_poly.pdbx_strand_id
1 'polypeptide(L)' 'ESNIIEVYVRYLRQKTEQDDLSRLIHTVRGIGYVLREE' A
#
# COMPACT_ATOMS: atom_id res chain seq x y z
N GLU A 1 8.00 19.31 1.40
CA GLU A 1 8.10 18.17 0.47
C GLU A 1 6.85 17.32 0.57
N SER A 2 6.24 16.94 -0.54
CA SER A 2 5.15 15.98 -0.53
C SER A 2 5.72 14.56 -0.49
N ASN A 3 5.21 13.73 0.41
CA ASN A 3 5.59 12.32 0.52
C ASN A 3 5.09 11.54 -0.71
N ILE A 4 5.86 11.58 -1.80
CA ILE A 4 5.52 10.95 -3.08
C ILE A 4 5.29 9.44 -2.92
N ILE A 5 6.00 8.78 -2.01
CA ILE A 5 5.85 7.34 -1.73
C ILE A 5 4.42 7.03 -1.29
N GLU A 6 3.86 7.84 -0.40
CA GLU A 6 2.50 7.65 0.12
C GLU A 6 1.44 7.81 -0.97
N VAL A 7 1.66 8.73 -1.92
CA VAL A 7 0.79 8.90 -3.09
C VAL A 7 0.80 7.64 -3.97
N TYR A 8 1.98 7.09 -4.27
CA TYR A 8 2.09 5.89 -5.10
C TYR A 8 1.60 4.63 -4.38
N VAL A 9 1.82 4.50 -3.07
CA VAL A 9 1.24 3.39 -2.29
C VAL A 9 -0.28 3.46 -2.36
N ARG A 10 -0.89 4.64 -2.24
CA ARG A 10 -2.34 4.80 -2.40
C ARG A 10 -2.80 4.36 -3.79
N TYR A 11 -2.09 4.75 -4.85
CA TYR A 11 -2.44 4.33 -6.21
C TYR A 11 -2.31 2.84 -6.44
N LEU A 12 -1.28 2.20 -5.85
CA LEU A 12 -1.14 0.75 -5.93
C LEU A 12 -2.29 0.05 -5.23
N ARG A 13 -2.64 0.45 -4.00
CA ARG A 13 -3.79 -0.11 -3.28
C ARG A 13 -5.11 0.09 -4.06
N GLN A 14 -5.31 1.24 -4.69
CA GLN A 14 -6.46 1.44 -5.57
C GLN A 14 -6.46 0.51 -6.78
N LYS A 15 -5.32 0.03 -7.26
CA LYS A 15 -5.27 -0.88 -8.42
C LYS A 15 -5.34 -2.35 -8.01
N THR A 16 -4.98 -2.69 -6.79
CA THR A 16 -4.79 -4.08 -6.36
C THR A 16 -5.69 -4.53 -5.21
N GLU A 17 -6.30 -3.60 -4.47
CA GLU A 17 -7.09 -3.85 -3.25
C GLU A 17 -8.52 -3.27 -3.35
N GLN A 18 -9.02 -3.04 -4.58
CA GLN A 18 -10.41 -2.64 -4.83
C GLN A 18 -11.34 -3.85 -4.88
N ASP A 19 -12.65 -3.62 -4.83
CA ASP A 19 -13.69 -4.64 -5.03
C ASP A 19 -13.54 -5.88 -4.13
N ASP A 20 -13.26 -5.67 -2.84
CA ASP A 20 -13.04 -6.72 -1.82
C ASP A 20 -11.80 -7.62 -2.07
N LEU A 21 -10.90 -7.24 -2.98
CA LEU A 21 -9.60 -7.89 -3.12
C LEU A 21 -8.77 -7.73 -1.84
N SER A 22 -8.06 -8.81 -1.48
CA SER A 22 -7.23 -8.85 -0.28
C SER A 22 -6.16 -7.75 -0.28
N ARG A 23 -5.89 -7.19 0.90
CA ARG A 23 -4.84 -6.19 1.07
C ARG A 23 -3.47 -6.82 0.85
N LEU A 24 -2.72 -6.30 -0.13
CA LEU A 24 -1.38 -6.79 -0.47
C LEU A 24 -0.27 -5.92 0.14
N ILE A 25 -0.48 -4.60 0.26
CA ILE A 25 0.54 -3.67 0.71
C ILE A 25 0.25 -3.27 2.16
N HIS A 26 1.12 -3.68 3.07
CA HIS A 26 1.01 -3.44 4.51
C HIS A 26 2.00 -2.38 4.99
N THR A 27 1.59 -1.57 5.95
CA THR A 27 2.44 -0.53 6.53
C THR A 27 3.15 -1.06 7.77
N VAL A 28 4.49 -0.99 7.77
CA VAL A 28 5.35 -1.32 8.90
C VAL A 28 5.83 -0.02 9.53
N ARG A 29 5.28 0.32 10.70
CA ARG A 29 5.57 1.58 11.40
C ARG A 29 7.08 1.75 11.63
N GLY A 30 7.62 2.90 11.25
CA GLY A 30 9.04 3.23 11.39
C GLY A 30 9.97 2.54 10.39
N ILE A 31 9.45 1.72 9.47
CA ILE A 31 10.26 0.97 8.50
C ILE A 31 9.82 1.28 7.06
N GLY A 32 8.53 1.20 6.75
CA GLY A 32 8.03 1.42 5.40
C GLY A 32 6.83 0.53 5.05
N TYR A 33 6.90 -0.11 3.88
CA TYR A 33 5.82 -0.95 3.34
C TYR A 33 6.33 -2.34 3.00
N VAL A 34 5.46 -3.35 3.10
CA VAL A 34 5.76 -4.73 2.74
C VAL A 34 4.63 -5.33 1.91
N LEU A 35 4.97 -6.16 0.93
CA LEU A 35 4.02 -6.96 0.17
C LEU A 35 3.78 -8.29 0.90
N ARG A 36 2.53 -8.60 1.26
CA ARG A 36 2.13 -9.89 1.83
C ARG A 36 0.71 -10.23 1.39
N GLU A 37 0.52 -11.46 0.94
CA GLU A 37 -0.78 -12.12 0.93
C GLU A 37 -1.01 -12.64 2.36
N GLU A 38 -2.15 -12.32 2.96
CA GLU A 38 -2.52 -12.87 4.27
C GLU A 38 -2.70 -14.40 4.21
#